data_AF-A0A8F5C0S5-F1
#
_entry.id   AF-A0A8F5C0S5-F1
#
_cell.length_a   1.000
_cell.length_b   1.000
_cell.length_c   1.000
_cell.angle_alpha   90.00
_cell.angle_beta   90.00
_cell.angle_gamma   90.00
#
_symmetry.space_group_name_H-M   'P 1'
#
loop_
_entity.id
_entity.type
_entity.pdbx_description
1 polymer ?
#
loop_
_entity_poly.entity_id
_entity_poly.type
_entity_poly.pdbx_seq_one_letter_code
_entity_poly.pdbx_strand_id
1 'polypeptide(L)'
;MKFLAKIGVDYVVFEDLFVIKSRKFGKSRKGNRKISKFAKKQMIIHGVIKALRLGFNVILVNPKGTTNSEEHERLMRERGFDRHTASAYLIALKGLGTINDIK
;
A
#
# COMPACT_ATOMS: atom_id res chain seq x y z
N MET A 1 5.62 -10.67 -8.03
CA MET A 1 5.18 -11.72 -7.09
C MET A 1 5.95 -13.02 -7.19
N LYS A 2 6.29 -13.53 -8.39
CA LYS A 2 7.22 -14.68 -8.48
C LYS A 2 8.53 -14.45 -7.71
N PHE A 3 9.06 -13.22 -7.77
CA PHE A 3 10.21 -12.79 -6.96
C PHE A 3 9.97 -12.97 -5.45
N LEU A 4 8.81 -12.54 -4.93
CA LEU A 4 8.46 -12.66 -3.51
C LEU A 4 8.43 -14.11 -3.05
N ALA A 5 7.88 -15.01 -3.87
CA ALA A 5 7.85 -16.44 -3.59
C ALA A 5 9.27 -17.02 -3.54
N LYS A 6 10.14 -16.59 -4.45
CA LYS A 6 11.54 -17.04 -4.51
C LYS A 6 12.33 -16.67 -3.26
N ILE A 7 12.04 -15.53 -2.64
CA ILE A 7 12.74 -15.05 -1.44
C ILE A 7 12.05 -15.47 -0.13
N GLY A 8 11.02 -16.34 -0.19
CA GLY A 8 10.37 -16.88 0.99
C GLY A 8 9.48 -15.90 1.76
N VAL A 9 8.83 -14.95 1.07
CA VAL A 9 7.85 -14.07 1.72
C VAL A 9 6.57 -14.85 2.04
N ASP A 10 6.10 -14.78 3.29
CA ASP A 10 4.84 -15.42 3.71
C ASP A 10 3.63 -14.47 3.65
N TYR A 11 3.85 -13.18 3.94
CA TYR A 11 2.80 -12.16 4.05
C TYR A 11 3.01 -11.03 3.03
N VAL A 12 1.92 -10.61 2.39
CA VAL A 12 1.88 -9.44 1.50
C VAL A 12 0.85 -8.45 2.01
N VAL A 13 1.31 -7.23 2.28
CA VAL A 13 0.46 -6.15 2.79
C VAL A 13 0.12 -5.19 1.65
N PHE A 14 -1.17 -4.92 1.46
CA PHE A 14 -1.67 -3.90 0.55
C PHE A 14 -2.38 -2.78 1.31
N GLU A 15 -2.34 -1.58 0.75
CA GLU A 15 -3.27 -0.54 1.18
C GLU A 15 -4.71 -0.96 0.86
N ASP A 16 -5.60 -0.82 1.84
CA ASP A 16 -7.03 -0.94 1.64
C ASP A 16 -7.55 0.32 0.95
N LEU A 17 -7.55 0.24 -0.38
CA LEU A 17 -8.06 1.31 -1.23
C LEU A 17 -9.59 1.24 -1.42
N PHE A 18 -10.26 0.21 -0.87
CA PHE A 18 -11.72 0.13 -0.86
C PHE A 18 -12.34 1.07 0.18
N VAL A 19 -11.62 1.36 1.28
CA VAL A 19 -11.99 2.38 2.27
C VAL A 19 -12.14 3.77 1.64
N ILE A 20 -11.40 4.05 0.57
CA ILE A 20 -11.49 5.33 -0.15
C ILE A 20 -12.68 5.29 -1.10
N LYS A 21 -13.83 5.76 -0.60
CA LYS A 21 -15.13 5.71 -1.32
C LYS A 21 -15.14 6.57 -2.59
N SER A 22 -14.45 7.71 -2.62
CA SER A 22 -14.50 8.66 -3.73
C SER A 22 -13.12 9.17 -4.17
N ARG A 23 -13.02 9.53 -5.45
CA ARG A 23 -11.83 10.20 -6.00
C ARG A 23 -11.91 11.69 -5.66
N LYS A 24 -10.88 12.24 -5.03
CA LYS A 24 -10.75 13.68 -4.81
C LYS A 24 -10.12 14.33 -6.04
N PHE A 25 -10.89 15.14 -6.76
CA PHE A 25 -10.39 15.93 -7.88
C PHE A 25 -9.74 17.21 -7.37
N GLY A 26 -8.65 17.62 -8.05
CA GLY A 26 -7.93 18.86 -7.75
C GLY A 26 -8.28 19.98 -8.74
N LYS A 27 -7.49 21.05 -8.72
CA LYS A 27 -7.69 22.23 -9.59
C LYS A 27 -7.25 22.02 -11.05
N SER A 28 -6.40 21.03 -11.33
CA SER A 28 -5.80 20.87 -12.67
C SER A 28 -6.56 19.86 -13.54
N ARG A 29 -6.89 20.27 -14.78
CA ARG A 29 -7.56 19.40 -15.77
C ARG A 29 -6.73 18.15 -16.09
N LYS A 30 -5.41 18.30 -16.25
CA LYS A 30 -4.50 17.18 -16.53
C LYS A 30 -4.43 16.19 -15.36
N GLY A 31 -4.37 16.68 -14.12
CA GLY A 31 -4.38 15.83 -12.92
C GLY A 31 -5.69 15.08 -12.78
N ASN A 32 -6.81 15.77 -12.97
CA ASN A 32 -8.15 15.19 -12.93
C ASN A 32 -8.34 14.10 -13.99
N ARG A 33 -7.79 14.29 -15.20
CA ARG A 33 -7.77 13.25 -16.25
C ARG A 33 -7.01 11.99 -15.82
N LYS A 34 -5.87 12.14 -15.13
CA LYS A 34 -5.10 10.99 -14.61
C LYS A 34 -5.88 10.27 -13.51
N ILE A 35 -6.46 11.03 -12.58
CA ILE A 35 -7.25 10.50 -11.47
C ILE A 35 -8.46 9.71 -11.97
N SER A 36 -9.17 10.21 -12.99
CA SER A 36 -10.34 9.52 -13.57
C SER A 36 -9.97 8.25 -14.32
N LYS A 37 -8.87 8.28 -15.10
CA LYS A 37 -8.43 7.13 -15.91
C LYS A 37 -7.72 6.04 -15.10
N PHE A 38 -7.14 6.35 -13.94
CA PHE A 38 -6.38 5.37 -13.17
C PHE A 38 -7.29 4.30 -12.54
N ALA A 39 -7.04 3.04 -12.90
CA ALA A 39 -7.83 1.86 -12.51
C ALA A 39 -7.46 1.34 -11.10
N LYS A 40 -7.48 2.23 -10.11
CA LYS A 40 -7.00 1.97 -8.74
C LYS A 40 -7.59 0.70 -8.11
N LYS A 41 -8.91 0.54 -8.18
CA LYS A 41 -9.63 -0.61 -7.61
C LYS A 41 -9.26 -1.91 -8.32
N GLN A 42 -9.24 -1.90 -9.65
CA GLN A 42 -8.90 -3.07 -10.47
C GLN A 42 -7.47 -3.54 -10.21
N MET A 43 -6.52 -2.61 -10.05
CA MET A 43 -5.14 -2.96 -9.73
C MET A 43 -5.00 -3.65 -8.37
N ILE A 44 -5.70 -3.16 -7.34
CA ILE A 44 -5.68 -3.80 -6.02
C ILE A 44 -6.34 -5.18 -6.05
N ILE A 45 -7.52 -5.30 -6.67
CA ILE A 45 -8.20 -6.59 -6.84
C ILE A 45 -7.26 -7.59 -7.53
N HIS A 46 -6.64 -7.18 -8.64
CA HIS A 46 -5.69 -8.03 -9.36
C HIS A 46 -4.50 -8.44 -8.49
N GLY A 47 -3.92 -7.51 -7.72
CA GLY A 47 -2.82 -7.77 -6.81
C GLY A 47 -3.18 -8.78 -5.73
N VAL A 48 -4.32 -8.60 -5.07
CA VAL A 48 -4.84 -9.49 -4.02
C VAL A 48 -5.08 -10.89 -4.58
N ILE A 49 -5.82 -11.01 -5.69
CA ILE A 49 -6.11 -12.32 -6.31
C ILE A 49 -4.81 -13.02 -6.70
N LYS A 50 -3.84 -12.29 -7.26
CA LYS A 50 -2.55 -12.86 -7.66
C LYS A 50 -1.72 -13.33 -6.46
N ALA A 51 -1.77 -12.61 -5.34
CA ALA A 51 -1.09 -13.00 -4.11
C ALA A 51 -1.70 -14.29 -3.54
N LEU A 52 -3.03 -14.33 -3.40
CA LEU A 52 -3.74 -15.50 -2.91
C LEU A 52 -3.51 -16.73 -3.79
N ARG A 53 -3.53 -16.58 -5.12
CA ARG A 53 -3.23 -17.66 -6.07
C ARG A 53 -1.82 -18.25 -5.93
N LEU A 54 -0.89 -17.49 -5.35
CA LEU A 54 0.49 -17.91 -5.11
C LEU A 54 0.71 -18.38 -3.66
N GLY A 55 -0.34 -18.48 -2.85
CA GLY A 55 -0.28 -18.99 -1.48
C GLY A 55 0.17 -17.96 -0.43
N PHE A 56 0.26 -16.67 -0.76
CA PHE A 56 0.62 -15.66 0.22
C PHE A 56 -0.56 -15.33 1.14
N ASN A 57 -0.24 -15.02 2.40
CA ASN A 57 -1.18 -14.41 3.34
C ASN A 57 -1.33 -12.93 3.01
N VAL A 58 -2.55 -12.50 2.66
CA VAL A 58 -2.81 -11.11 2.26
C VAL A 58 -3.39 -10.33 3.43
N ILE A 59 -2.81 -9.16 3.69
CA ILE A 59 -3.31 -8.21 4.70
C ILE A 59 -3.66 -6.91 4.01
N LEU A 60 -4.85 -6.38 4.29
CA LEU A 60 -5.29 -5.07 3.85
C LEU A 60 -5.21 -4.10 5.03
N VAL A 61 -4.48 -2.98 4.87
CA VAL A 61 -4.31 -1.98 5.93
C VAL A 61 -4.80 -0.61 5.51
N ASN A 62 -5.34 0.16 6.45
CA ASN A 62 -5.79 1.51 6.16
C ASN A 62 -4.60 2.42 5.77
N PRO A 63 -4.61 3.04 4.57
CA PRO A 63 -3.51 3.89 4.11
C PRO A 63 -3.40 5.24 4.85
N LYS A 64 -4.36 5.60 5.72
CA LYS A 64 -4.34 6.89 6.43
C LYS A 64 -3.05 7.06 7.24
N GLY A 65 -2.31 8.14 7.00
CA GLY A 65 -1.07 8.43 7.72
C GLY A 65 0.17 7.69 7.20
N THR A 66 0.20 7.27 5.93
CA THR A 66 1.41 6.73 5.29
C THR A 66 2.30 7.84 4.73
N THR A 67 1.87 8.58 3.70
CA THR A 67 2.72 9.58 3.03
C THR A 67 2.73 10.96 3.71
N ASN A 68 1.71 11.28 4.51
CA ASN A 68 1.56 12.59 5.16
C ASN A 68 1.67 12.47 6.70
N SER A 69 2.59 11.66 7.20
CA SER A 69 2.86 11.53 8.64
C SER A 69 4.26 12.03 8.98
N GLU A 70 4.43 12.47 10.22
CA GLU A 70 5.74 12.86 10.75
C GLU A 70 6.74 11.69 10.69
N GLU A 71 6.25 10.46 10.95
CA GLU A 71 7.03 9.23 10.82
C GLU A 71 7.55 9.02 9.39
N HIS A 72 6.75 9.38 8.38
CA HIS A 72 7.17 9.31 6.98
C HIS A 72 8.34 10.23 6.69
N GLU A 73 8.24 11.50 7.10
CA GLU A 73 9.31 12.47 6.93
C GLU A 73 10.56 12.09 7.72
N ARG A 74 10.36 11.54 8.92
CA ARG A 74 11.43 11.03 9.77
C ARG A 74 12.17 9.87 9.10
N LEU A 75 11.47 8.89 8.56
CA LEU A 75 12.08 7.77 7.83
C LEU A 75 12.86 8.24 6.60
N MET A 76 12.33 9.21 5.86
CA MET A 76 13.05 9.77 4.71
C MET A 76 14.33 10.49 5.14
N ARG A 77 14.29 11.30 6.20
CA ARG A 77 15.46 12.07 6.68
C ARG A 77 16.49 11.22 7.39
N GLU A 78 16.08 10.35 8.31
CA GLU A 78 16.99 9.59 9.18
C GLU A 78 17.48 8.30 8.54
N ARG A 79 16.65 7.62 7.73
CA ARG A 79 17.01 6.35 7.07
C ARG A 79 17.38 6.53 5.60
N GLY A 80 17.26 7.74 5.06
CA GLY A 80 17.54 8.03 3.65
C GLY A 80 16.56 7.34 2.68
N PHE A 81 15.37 6.96 3.14
CA PHE A 81 14.37 6.32 2.29
C PHE A 81 13.80 7.31 1.28
N ASP A 82 13.58 6.86 0.04
CA ASP A 82 12.76 7.62 -0.88
C ASP A 82 11.27 7.55 -0.46
N ARG A 83 10.45 8.44 -1.03
CA ARG A 83 9.02 8.57 -0.68
C ARG A 83 8.24 7.25 -0.83
N HIS A 84 8.57 6.44 -1.83
CA HIS A 84 7.89 5.17 -2.05
C HIS A 84 8.33 4.12 -1.05
N THR A 85 9.64 4.02 -0.78
CA THR A 85 10.18 3.09 0.22
C THR A 85 9.66 3.42 1.62
N ALA A 86 9.66 4.69 2.02
CA ALA A 86 9.12 5.10 3.32
C ALA A 86 7.62 4.78 3.45
N SER A 87 6.82 4.96 2.38
CA SER A 87 5.40 4.60 2.39
C SER A 87 5.22 3.08 2.53
N ALA A 88 5.98 2.30 1.76
CA ALA A 88 5.92 0.83 1.79
C ALA A 88 6.33 0.27 3.16
N TYR A 89 7.35 0.86 3.79
CA TYR A 89 7.81 0.48 5.11
C TYR A 89 6.74 0.72 6.19
N LEU A 90 6.09 1.89 6.19
CA LEU A 90 5.00 2.18 7.12
C LEU A 90 3.79 1.25 6.94
N ILE A 91 3.46 0.92 5.69
CA ILE A 91 2.39 -0.06 5.38
C ILE A 91 2.74 -1.43 5.96
N ALA A 92 3.99 -1.88 5.80
CA ALA A 92 4.46 -3.14 6.36
C ALA A 92 4.39 -3.15 7.90
N LEU A 93 4.83 -2.06 8.56
CA LEU A 93 4.72 -1.93 10.01
C LEU A 93 3.28 -2.00 10.52
N LYS A 94 2.34 -1.36 9.83
CA LYS A 94 0.91 -1.46 10.16
C LYS A 94 0.38 -2.89 9.99
N GLY A 95 0.79 -3.57 8.92
CA GLY A 95 0.42 -4.96 8.69
C GLY A 95 0.93 -5.88 9.80
N LEU A 96 2.16 -5.66 10.27
CA LEU A 96 2.72 -6.38 11.42
C LEU A 96 1.92 -6.15 12.69
N GLY A 97 1.50 -4.91 12.96
CA GLY A 97 0.60 -4.60 14.08
C GLY A 97 -0.70 -5.40 14.02
N THR A 98 -1.35 -5.44 12.85
CA THR A 98 -2.58 -6.22 12.66
C THR A 98 -2.39 -7.71 12.90
N ILE A 99 -1.23 -8.29 12.54
CA ILE A 99 -0.95 -9.71 12.82
C ILE A 99 -0.79 -9.94 14.32
N ASN A 100 -0.09 -9.04 15.01
CA ASN A 100 0.17 -9.17 16.44
C ASN A 100 -1.09 -8.99 17.28
N ASP A 101 -2.03 -8.14 16.85
CA ASP A 101 -3.32 -7.92 17.53
C ASP A 101 -4.29 -9.10 17.39
N ILE A 102 -4.06 -10.01 16.43
CA ILE A 102 -4.87 -11.22 16.19
C ILE A 102 -4.37 -12.41 17.05
N LYS A 103 -3.13 -12.36 17.56
CA LYS A 103 -2.54 -13.37 18.43
C LYS A 103 -2.87 -13.13 19.90
#